data_AF-A0A2K8SYE2-F1
#
_entry.id   AF-A0A2K8SYE2-F1
#
_cell.length_a   1.000
_cell.length_b   1.000
_cell.length_c   1.000
_cell.angle_alpha   90.00
_cell.angle_beta   90.00
_cell.angle_gamma   90.00
#
_symmetry.space_group_name_H-M   'P 1'
#
loop_
_entity.id
_entity.type
_entity.pdbx_description
1 polymer ?
#
loop_
_entity_poly.entity_id
_entity_poly.type
_entity_poly.pdbx_seq_one_letter_code
_entity_poly.pdbx_strand_id
1 'polypeptide(L)'
;MATPGIFRNVNIIKELNAASSNQMFELYQPGWLNSLDIVANAKYSGFITCLRLTIDISSINELEPVASDILADDETITANGKATFQGNQKKCLSFYMKTNDTPLIKVVDIYLFNQRPYYYVDVLKYFTSSSTLDIAPDTQICVQVRDVGNGLLQNNDRVFLLGTVIEESPIYDQSVLNVE
;
A
#
# COMPACT_ATOMS: atom_id res chain seq x y z
N MET A 1 6.03 -34.74 19.36
CA MET A 1 6.30 -33.30 19.63
C MET A 1 5.84 -32.53 18.41
N ALA A 2 4.96 -31.54 18.57
CA ALA A 2 4.53 -30.70 17.45
C ALA A 2 5.72 -29.84 17.00
N THR A 3 6.07 -29.91 15.71
CA THR A 3 7.10 -29.04 15.13
C THR A 3 6.61 -27.60 15.21
N PRO A 4 7.39 -26.62 15.70
CA PRO A 4 6.95 -25.23 15.73
C PRO A 4 6.72 -24.69 14.32
N GLY A 5 5.70 -23.84 14.14
CA GLY A 5 5.46 -23.12 12.88
C GLY A 5 6.64 -22.21 12.51
N ILE A 6 6.76 -21.90 11.21
CA ILE A 6 7.85 -21.07 10.69
C ILE A 6 7.35 -19.64 10.53
N PHE A 7 8.11 -18.69 11.07
CA PHE A 7 7.81 -17.26 11.00
C PHE A 7 9.00 -16.47 10.48
N ARG A 8 8.73 -15.41 9.70
CA ARG A 8 9.76 -14.42 9.33
C ARG A 8 9.20 -13.01 9.23
N ASN A 9 10.07 -12.03 9.39
CA ASN A 9 9.76 -10.63 9.15
C ASN A 9 10.25 -10.22 7.76
N VAL A 10 9.37 -9.60 6.98
CA VAL A 10 9.64 -9.11 5.63
C VAL A 10 9.37 -7.61 5.59
N ASN A 11 10.23 -6.86 4.91
CA ASN A 11 10.05 -5.43 4.71
C ASN A 11 9.51 -5.16 3.30
N ILE A 12 8.51 -4.29 3.21
CA ILE A 12 8.04 -3.71 1.95
C ILE A 12 8.80 -2.39 1.78
N ILE A 13 9.60 -2.29 0.72
CA ILE A 13 10.37 -1.08 0.42
C ILE A 13 10.25 -0.82 -1.09
N LYS A 14 9.64 0.31 -1.46
CA LYS A 14 9.50 0.68 -2.88
C LYS A 14 9.57 2.18 -3.07
N GLU A 15 10.50 2.63 -3.91
CA GLU A 15 10.50 4.00 -4.43
C GLU A 15 9.72 4.06 -5.75
N LEU A 16 8.88 5.07 -5.88
CA LEU A 16 8.25 5.51 -7.12
C LEU A 16 8.72 6.94 -7.42
N ASN A 17 9.24 7.13 -8.62
CA ASN A 17 9.72 8.40 -9.13
C ASN A 17 9.30 8.57 -10.61
N ALA A 18 9.73 9.67 -11.24
CA ALA A 18 9.40 10.00 -12.62
C ALA A 18 9.74 8.89 -13.64
N ALA A 19 10.81 8.11 -13.45
CA ALA A 19 11.18 7.05 -14.37
C ALA A 19 10.24 5.84 -14.32
N SER A 20 9.54 5.67 -13.19
CA SER A 20 8.65 4.54 -12.91
C SER A 20 7.16 4.88 -13.04
N SER A 21 6.83 6.13 -13.35
CA SER A 21 5.52 6.70 -13.04
C SER A 21 4.34 6.17 -13.88
N ASN A 22 4.58 5.44 -14.96
CA ASN A 22 3.50 4.86 -15.78
C ASN A 22 3.35 3.33 -15.60
N GLN A 23 4.20 2.73 -14.76
CA GLN A 23 4.22 1.29 -14.56
C GLN A 23 3.41 0.88 -13.34
N MET A 24 2.81 -0.29 -13.42
CA MET A 24 2.27 -0.98 -12.25
C MET A 24 3.38 -1.77 -11.57
N PHE A 25 3.46 -1.67 -10.26
CA PHE A 25 4.42 -2.41 -9.45
C PHE A 25 3.72 -3.35 -8.50
N GLU A 26 4.23 -4.57 -8.42
CA GLU A 26 3.94 -5.43 -7.27
C GLU A 26 4.68 -4.87 -6.05
N LEU A 27 3.92 -4.55 -5.01
CA LEU A 27 4.45 -4.08 -3.72
C LEU A 27 4.78 -5.25 -2.81
N TYR A 28 3.91 -6.25 -2.79
CA TYR A 28 4.02 -7.37 -1.88
C TYR A 28 3.24 -8.57 -2.41
N GLN A 29 3.87 -9.74 -2.26
CA GLN A 29 3.26 -11.05 -2.32
C GLN A 29 3.95 -11.92 -1.26
N PRO A 30 3.20 -12.76 -0.53
CA PRO A 30 3.83 -13.71 0.39
C PRO A 30 4.84 -14.59 -0.32
N GLY A 31 6.03 -14.73 0.27
CA GLY A 31 7.08 -15.53 -0.34
C GLY A 31 6.84 -17.04 -0.22
N TRP A 32 7.77 -17.81 -0.76
CA TRP A 32 7.75 -19.27 -0.73
C TRP A 32 8.50 -19.81 0.50
N LEU A 33 8.06 -20.97 1.00
CA LEU A 33 8.85 -21.83 1.89
C LEU A 33 10.03 -22.40 1.10
N ASN A 34 11.16 -22.63 1.76
CA ASN A 34 12.42 -22.92 1.09
C ASN A 34 12.34 -24.27 0.35
N SER A 35 13.14 -24.49 -0.70
CA SER A 35 13.12 -25.76 -1.47
C SER A 35 13.67 -26.97 -0.68
N LEU A 36 14.29 -26.72 0.46
CA LEU A 36 14.76 -27.74 1.41
C LEU A 36 13.73 -28.01 2.53
N ASP A 37 12.67 -27.20 2.63
CA ASP A 37 11.56 -27.46 3.52
C ASP A 37 10.67 -28.54 2.92
N ILE A 38 10.13 -29.41 3.77
CA ILE A 38 9.50 -30.70 3.44
C ILE A 38 8.25 -30.56 2.52
N VAL A 39 7.77 -29.34 2.26
CA VAL A 39 6.63 -29.06 1.39
C VAL A 39 7.08 -28.22 0.18
N ALA A 40 7.41 -28.90 -0.92
CA ALA A 40 7.70 -28.24 -2.18
C ALA A 40 6.48 -27.39 -2.62
N ASN A 41 6.71 -26.12 -2.94
CA ASN A 41 5.69 -25.17 -3.43
C ASN A 41 4.63 -24.71 -2.41
N ALA A 42 4.90 -24.75 -1.10
CA ALA A 42 4.06 -24.03 -0.15
C ALA A 42 4.46 -22.55 -0.04
N LYS A 43 3.47 -21.67 0.15
CA LYS A 43 3.66 -20.23 0.39
C LYS A 43 3.27 -19.86 1.81
N TYR A 44 3.87 -18.79 2.33
CA TYR A 44 3.46 -18.17 3.59
C TYR A 44 2.10 -17.48 3.45
N SER A 45 1.34 -17.35 4.53
CA SER A 45 0.39 -16.24 4.70
C SER A 45 1.12 -15.03 5.29
N GLY A 46 0.59 -13.83 5.10
CA GLY A 46 1.22 -12.60 5.59
C GLY A 46 0.28 -11.75 6.44
N PHE A 47 0.83 -11.07 7.44
CA PHE A 47 0.15 -10.05 8.23
C PHE A 47 0.90 -8.74 8.07
N ILE A 48 0.37 -7.83 7.26
CA ILE A 48 0.94 -6.51 7.10
C ILE A 48 0.63 -5.72 8.35
N THR A 49 1.67 -5.38 9.10
CA THR A 49 1.59 -4.68 10.40
C THR A 49 1.81 -3.17 10.26
N CYS A 50 2.39 -2.75 9.14
CA CYS A 50 2.64 -1.35 8.83
C CYS A 50 2.70 -1.18 7.31
N LEU A 51 2.08 -0.12 6.79
CA LEU A 51 2.26 0.32 5.41
C LEU A 51 2.10 1.84 5.33
N ARG A 52 3.16 2.55 4.96
CA ARG A 52 3.24 4.01 4.99
C ARG A 52 3.85 4.55 3.70
N LEU A 53 3.39 5.73 3.31
CA LEU A 53 3.96 6.54 2.24
C LEU A 53 4.77 7.67 2.84
N THR A 54 5.92 7.95 2.24
CA THR A 54 6.63 9.23 2.35
C THR A 54 6.47 9.94 1.02
N ILE A 55 6.04 11.19 1.06
CA ILE A 55 5.66 11.93 -0.14
C ILE A 55 6.51 13.20 -0.24
N ASP A 56 7.26 13.30 -1.33
CA ASP A 56 8.04 14.47 -1.72
C ASP A 56 7.71 14.80 -3.17
N ILE A 57 6.85 15.79 -3.37
CA ILE A 57 6.37 16.20 -4.69
C ILE A 57 6.75 17.65 -4.88
N SER A 58 7.54 17.93 -5.91
CA SER A 58 8.07 19.26 -6.22
C SER A 58 7.62 19.75 -7.59
N SER A 59 7.04 18.88 -8.42
CA SER A 59 6.60 19.19 -9.79
C SER A 59 5.28 19.96 -9.89
N ILE A 60 4.55 20.12 -8.79
CA ILE A 60 3.30 20.89 -8.71
C ILE A 60 3.42 21.97 -7.64
N ASN A 61 2.54 22.98 -7.73
CA ASN A 61 2.51 24.07 -6.76
C ASN A 61 2.25 23.56 -5.34
N GLU A 62 2.84 24.26 -4.36
CA GLU A 62 2.63 23.99 -2.94
C GLU A 62 1.15 24.09 -2.58
N LEU A 63 0.68 23.21 -1.70
CA LEU A 63 -0.71 23.16 -1.25
C LEU A 63 -1.08 24.49 -0.59
N GLU A 64 -2.09 25.17 -1.13
CA GLU A 64 -2.69 26.36 -0.56
C GLU A 64 -4.02 26.00 0.12
N PRO A 65 -4.04 25.76 1.46
CA PRO A 65 -5.26 25.45 2.17
C PRO A 65 -6.16 26.68 2.30
N VAL A 66 -7.46 26.49 2.05
CA VAL A 66 -8.48 27.48 2.40
C VAL A 66 -8.68 27.43 3.90
N ALA A 67 -8.28 28.51 4.58
CA ALA A 67 -8.37 28.60 6.03
C ALA A 67 -9.83 28.61 6.50
N SER A 68 -10.12 27.85 7.56
CA SER A 68 -11.36 27.95 8.31
C SER A 68 -11.13 28.76 9.58
N ASP A 69 -12.10 29.58 9.96
CA ASP A 69 -12.13 30.21 11.27
C ASP A 69 -12.29 29.12 12.35
N ILE A 70 -11.77 29.36 13.56
CA ILE A 70 -11.93 28.50 14.73
C ILE A 70 -13.42 28.34 15.09
N LEU A 71 -14.24 29.36 14.80
CA LEU A 71 -15.68 29.35 15.06
C LEU A 71 -16.52 28.88 13.86
N ALA A 72 -15.89 28.37 12.80
CA ALA A 72 -16.60 27.87 11.62
C ALA A 72 -17.45 26.65 11.97
N ASP A 73 -18.64 26.56 11.35
CA ASP A 73 -19.47 25.38 11.44
C ASP A 73 -18.95 24.23 10.56
N ASP A 74 -19.48 23.02 10.78
CA ASP A 74 -19.08 21.82 10.06
C ASP A 74 -19.30 21.95 8.55
N GLU A 75 -20.33 22.70 8.12
CA GLU A 75 -20.62 22.95 6.71
C GLU A 75 -19.52 23.79 6.06
N THR A 76 -19.11 24.88 6.71
CA THR A 76 -18.02 25.75 6.25
C THR A 76 -16.69 24.99 6.24
N ILE A 77 -16.40 24.21 7.29
CA ILE A 77 -15.18 23.38 7.34
C ILE A 77 -15.17 22.38 6.18
N THR A 78 -16.30 21.73 5.91
CA THR A 78 -16.43 20.78 4.80
C THR A 78 -16.28 21.47 3.44
N ALA A 79 -16.89 22.64 3.27
CA ALA A 79 -16.79 23.43 2.05
C ALA A 79 -15.36 23.89 1.78
N ASN A 80 -14.65 24.39 2.80
CA ASN A 80 -13.25 24.80 2.71
C ASN A 80 -12.33 23.61 2.43
N GLY A 81 -12.58 22.46 3.06
CA GLY A 81 -11.85 21.22 2.77
C GLY A 81 -12.02 20.78 1.31
N LYS A 82 -13.26 20.84 0.80
CA LYS A 82 -13.55 20.56 -0.62
C LYS A 82 -12.89 21.57 -1.55
N ALA A 83 -12.96 22.86 -1.24
CA ALA A 83 -12.33 23.92 -2.03
C ALA A 83 -10.82 23.75 -2.08
N THR A 84 -10.19 23.45 -0.94
CA THR A 84 -8.77 23.10 -0.84
C THR A 84 -8.44 21.90 -1.73
N PHE A 85 -9.19 20.81 -1.58
CA PHE A 85 -8.95 19.60 -2.36
C PHE A 85 -9.12 19.84 -3.87
N GLN A 86 -10.15 20.56 -4.29
CA GLN A 86 -10.48 20.77 -5.70
C GLN A 86 -9.60 21.83 -6.37
N GLY A 87 -9.29 22.93 -5.67
CA GLY A 87 -8.52 24.06 -6.19
C GLY A 87 -7.03 23.79 -6.31
N ASN A 88 -6.51 22.79 -5.60
CA ASN A 88 -5.08 22.46 -5.64
C ASN A 88 -4.75 21.35 -6.67
N GLN A 89 -3.58 21.48 -7.27
CA GLN A 89 -2.97 20.44 -8.09
C GLN A 89 -2.66 19.21 -7.24
N LYS A 90 -2.80 18.03 -7.83
CA LYS A 90 -2.61 16.74 -7.14
C LYS A 90 -2.19 15.66 -8.10
N LYS A 91 -1.31 14.77 -7.63
CA LYS A 91 -1.02 13.48 -8.27
C LYS A 91 -1.88 12.41 -7.60
N CYS A 92 -1.96 11.22 -8.19
CA CYS A 92 -2.70 10.11 -7.62
C CYS A 92 -1.85 8.85 -7.59
N LEU A 93 -1.92 8.13 -6.47
CA LEU A 93 -1.38 6.79 -6.31
C LEU A 93 -2.52 5.82 -6.04
N SER A 94 -2.70 4.87 -6.95
CA SER A 94 -3.78 3.87 -6.87
C SER A 94 -3.22 2.54 -6.41
N PHE A 95 -3.90 1.94 -5.43
CA PHE A 95 -3.59 0.61 -4.93
C PHE A 95 -4.58 -0.41 -5.45
N TYR A 96 -4.07 -1.60 -5.71
CA TYR A 96 -4.81 -2.70 -6.29
C TYR A 96 -4.48 -4.00 -5.56
N MET A 97 -5.41 -4.95 -5.62
CA MET A 97 -5.20 -6.31 -5.13
C MET A 97 -5.73 -7.31 -6.16
N LYS A 98 -5.08 -8.47 -6.23
CA LYS A 98 -5.61 -9.66 -6.92
C LYS A 98 -5.17 -10.92 -6.20
N THR A 99 -5.84 -12.01 -6.49
CA THR A 99 -5.42 -13.37 -6.14
C THR A 99 -5.27 -14.18 -7.44
N ASN A 100 -5.05 -15.49 -7.35
CA ASN A 100 -5.10 -16.33 -8.54
C ASN A 100 -6.53 -16.43 -9.12
N ASP A 101 -7.53 -16.37 -8.24
CA ASP A 101 -8.95 -16.55 -8.59
C ASP A 101 -9.71 -15.24 -8.78
N THR A 102 -9.11 -14.09 -8.42
CA THR A 102 -9.74 -12.78 -8.54
C THR A 102 -8.96 -11.87 -9.47
N PRO A 103 -9.63 -11.09 -10.33
CA PRO A 103 -8.95 -10.12 -11.18
C PRO A 103 -8.33 -8.99 -10.34
N LEU A 104 -7.52 -8.17 -10.99
CA LEU A 104 -6.99 -6.96 -10.38
C LEU A 104 -8.11 -5.95 -10.06
N ILE A 105 -8.36 -5.76 -8.77
CA ILE A 105 -9.39 -4.86 -8.23
C ILE A 105 -8.70 -3.65 -7.61
N LYS A 106 -9.20 -2.45 -7.93
CA LYS A 106 -8.76 -1.21 -7.29
C LYS A 106 -9.29 -1.14 -5.86
N VAL A 107 -8.40 -0.91 -4.89
CA VAL A 107 -8.76 -0.77 -3.47
C VAL A 107 -8.97 0.69 -3.11
N VAL A 108 -7.96 1.54 -3.34
CA VAL A 108 -7.98 2.94 -2.92
C VAL A 108 -7.16 3.82 -3.84
N ASP A 109 -7.57 5.09 -3.95
CA ASP A 109 -6.81 6.17 -4.55
C ASP A 109 -6.31 7.11 -3.45
N ILE A 110 -5.00 7.37 -3.42
CA ILE A 110 -4.36 8.31 -2.51
C ILE A 110 -3.90 9.52 -3.31
N TYR A 111 -4.45 10.70 -2.99
CA TYR A 111 -4.06 11.94 -3.62
C TYR A 111 -2.81 12.54 -2.96
N LEU A 112 -1.84 12.92 -3.78
CA LEU A 112 -0.55 13.43 -3.36
C LEU A 112 -0.47 14.92 -3.69
N PHE A 113 -0.18 15.72 -2.68
CA PHE A 113 -0.01 17.16 -2.79
C PHE A 113 1.45 17.54 -2.54
N ASN A 114 1.88 18.72 -2.97
CA ASN A 114 3.16 19.26 -2.55
C ASN A 114 2.98 19.94 -1.19
N GLN A 115 3.49 19.32 -0.13
CA GLN A 115 3.49 19.87 1.22
C GLN A 115 4.91 19.77 1.80
N ARG A 116 5.54 20.92 2.05
CA ARG A 116 6.90 20.99 2.59
C ARG A 116 6.93 20.75 4.11
N PRO A 117 8.02 20.18 4.67
CA PRO A 117 9.22 19.68 3.99
C PRO A 117 9.02 18.33 3.28
N TYR A 118 8.12 17.50 3.79
CA TYR A 118 7.55 16.27 3.22
C TYR A 118 6.50 15.79 4.24
N TYR A 119 5.66 14.82 3.87
CA TYR A 119 4.68 14.26 4.79
C TYR A 119 4.53 12.75 4.61
N TYR A 120 3.87 12.13 5.61
CA TYR A 120 3.60 10.70 5.60
C TYR A 120 2.11 10.41 5.60
N VAL A 121 1.73 9.32 4.94
CA VAL A 121 0.36 8.80 4.97
C VAL A 121 0.40 7.35 5.40
N ASP A 122 -0.32 7.03 6.47
CA ASP A 122 -0.61 5.64 6.82
C ASP A 122 -1.62 5.06 5.82
N VAL A 123 -1.20 4.05 5.08
CA VAL A 123 -1.98 3.43 4.01
C VAL A 123 -2.79 2.24 4.52
N LEU A 124 -2.32 1.58 5.58
CA LEU A 124 -2.91 0.33 6.05
C LEU A 124 -4.41 0.50 6.38
N LYS A 125 -4.75 1.66 6.97
CA LYS A 125 -6.12 2.07 7.31
C LYS A 125 -7.11 2.10 6.14
N TYR A 126 -6.63 2.15 4.89
CA TYR A 126 -7.50 2.12 3.70
C TYR A 126 -7.81 0.71 3.22
N PHE A 127 -7.04 -0.29 3.64
CA PHE A 127 -7.29 -1.69 3.32
C PHE A 127 -8.14 -2.39 4.38
N THR A 128 -7.98 -1.99 5.64
CA THR A 128 -8.59 -2.66 6.79
C THR A 128 -8.81 -1.68 7.93
N SER A 129 -9.81 -1.96 8.77
CA SER A 129 -10.02 -1.28 10.06
C SER A 129 -9.25 -1.93 11.22
N SER A 130 -8.64 -3.09 10.98
CA SER A 130 -7.80 -3.80 11.95
C SER A 130 -6.38 -3.20 12.01
N SER A 131 -5.62 -3.55 13.04
CA SER A 131 -4.20 -3.20 13.16
C SER A 131 -3.31 -3.95 12.18
N THR A 132 -3.81 -5.04 11.59
CA THR A 132 -3.12 -5.82 10.56
C THR A 132 -4.02 -6.06 9.36
N LEU A 133 -3.41 -6.16 8.19
CA LEU A 133 -4.06 -6.70 7.00
C LEU A 133 -3.57 -8.13 6.78
N ASP A 134 -4.50 -9.07 6.85
CA ASP A 134 -4.26 -10.48 6.65
C ASP A 134 -4.25 -10.76 5.14
N ILE A 135 -3.19 -11.41 4.66
CA ILE A 135 -2.91 -11.63 3.25
C ILE A 135 -2.80 -13.12 2.99
N ALA A 136 -3.67 -13.63 2.11
CA ALA A 136 -3.64 -15.02 1.68
C ALA A 136 -2.39 -15.30 0.81
N PRO A 137 -1.90 -16.55 0.77
CA PRO A 137 -0.61 -16.87 0.16
C PRO A 137 -0.45 -16.51 -1.32
N ASP A 138 -1.55 -16.48 -2.08
CA ASP A 138 -1.56 -16.15 -3.50
C ASP A 138 -1.90 -14.69 -3.79
N THR A 139 -2.22 -13.89 -2.77
CA THR A 139 -2.60 -12.49 -2.93
C THR A 139 -1.40 -11.63 -3.33
N GLN A 140 -1.61 -10.73 -4.28
CA GLN A 140 -0.64 -9.72 -4.69
C GLN A 140 -1.22 -8.33 -4.44
N ILE A 141 -0.44 -7.47 -3.79
CA ILE A 141 -0.73 -6.04 -3.67
C ILE A 141 0.06 -5.30 -4.73
N CYS A 142 -0.61 -4.50 -5.53
CA CYS A 142 0.00 -3.71 -6.58
C CYS A 142 -0.27 -2.21 -6.39
N VAL A 143 0.57 -1.39 -7.00
CA VAL A 143 0.43 0.07 -6.98
C VAL A 143 0.74 0.67 -8.35
N GLN A 144 0.06 1.74 -8.71
CA GLN A 144 0.31 2.49 -9.92
C GLN A 144 0.09 3.99 -9.67
N VAL A 145 0.98 4.83 -10.21
CA VAL A 145 0.71 6.27 -10.27
C VAL A 145 -0.27 6.52 -11.40
N ARG A 146 -1.31 7.31 -11.10
CA ARG A 146 -2.35 7.66 -12.06
C ARG A 146 -2.34 9.15 -12.37
N ASP A 147 -2.51 9.46 -13.65
CA ASP A 147 -2.79 10.82 -14.07
C ASP A 147 -4.25 11.15 -13.75
N VAL A 148 -4.43 12.25 -13.01
CA VAL A 148 -5.73 12.82 -12.61
C VAL A 148 -5.86 14.26 -13.10
N GLY A 149 -5.25 14.58 -14.24
CA GLY A 149 -5.30 15.89 -14.90
C GLY A 149 -4.14 16.82 -14.55
N ASN A 150 -3.15 16.35 -13.78
CA ASN A 150 -1.95 17.11 -13.42
C ASN A 150 -0.66 16.36 -13.84
N GLY A 151 -0.76 15.36 -14.71
CA GLY A 151 0.35 14.52 -15.13
C GLY A 151 0.77 13.48 -14.08
N LEU A 152 1.71 12.63 -14.47
CA LEU A 152 2.36 11.64 -13.59
C LEU A 152 3.46 12.30 -12.72
N LEU A 153 4.21 11.50 -11.94
CA LEU A 153 5.41 11.99 -11.24
C LEU A 153 6.42 12.53 -12.25
N GLN A 154 7.04 13.66 -11.95
CA GLN A 154 7.98 14.35 -12.84
C GLN A 154 9.17 14.90 -12.06
N ASN A 155 10.26 15.21 -12.76
CA ASN A 155 11.47 15.81 -12.18
C ASN A 155 11.97 15.02 -10.96
N ASN A 156 12.04 15.68 -9.80
CA ASN A 156 12.51 15.12 -8.54
C ASN A 156 11.39 14.57 -7.65
N ASP A 157 10.17 14.42 -8.17
CA ASP A 157 9.08 13.80 -7.42
C ASP A 157 9.45 12.38 -6.97
N ARG A 158 9.22 12.11 -5.70
CA ARG A 158 9.51 10.83 -5.05
C ARG A 158 8.39 10.45 -4.10
N VAL A 159 7.96 9.20 -4.22
CA VAL A 159 7.06 8.57 -3.27
C VAL A 159 7.72 7.29 -2.79
N PHE A 160 7.89 7.18 -1.47
CA PHE A 160 8.55 6.03 -0.86
C PHE A 160 7.55 5.23 -0.03
N LEU A 161 7.34 3.97 -0.40
CA LEU A 161 6.50 3.02 0.32
C LEU A 161 7.36 2.20 1.28
N LEU A 162 6.95 2.18 2.54
CA LEU A 162 7.60 1.46 3.63
C LEU A 162 6.56 0.62 4.37
N GLY A 163 6.87 -0.63 4.63
CA GLY A 163 6.00 -1.48 5.41
C GLY A 163 6.71 -2.68 6.01
N THR A 164 6.03 -3.35 6.92
CA THR A 164 6.51 -4.55 7.60
C THR A 164 5.43 -5.62 7.55
N VAL A 165 5.85 -6.85 7.30
CA VAL A 165 4.97 -8.02 7.21
C VAL A 165 5.54 -9.13 8.08
N ILE A 166 4.68 -9.75 8.87
CA ILE A 166 4.99 -11.00 9.54
C ILE A 166 4.43 -12.10 8.65
N GLU A 167 5.28 -12.97 8.14
CA GLU A 167 4.87 -14.13 7.36
C GLU A 167 4.84 -15.38 8.24
N GLU A 168 3.77 -16.18 8.12
CA GLU A 168 3.61 -17.43 8.84
C GLU A 168 3.31 -18.60 7.90
N SER A 169 3.76 -19.79 8.28
CA SER A 169 3.32 -21.04 7.68
C SER A 169 2.77 -21.95 8.77
N PRO A 170 1.51 -22.41 8.66
CA PRO A 170 0.99 -23.40 9.59
C PRO A 170 1.76 -24.72 9.43
N ILE A 171 1.85 -25.47 10.53
CA ILE A 171 2.40 -26.82 10.53
C ILE A 171 1.53 -27.66 9.59
N TYR A 172 2.05 -28.04 8.44
CA TYR A 172 1.40 -29.06 7.61
C TYR A 172 1.60 -30.41 8.29
N ASP A 173 0.57 -30.90 8.98
CA ASP A 173 0.54 -32.30 9.37
C ASP A 173 0.52 -33.15 8.09
N GLN A 174 1.53 -33.98 7.89
CA GLN A 174 1.59 -34.89 6.73
C GLN A 174 0.44 -35.89 6.72
N SER A 175 -0.27 -36.08 7.86
CA SER A 175 -1.45 -36.94 7.94
C SER A 175 -2.60 -36.51 7.03
N VAL A 176 -2.67 -35.23 6.65
CA VAL A 176 -3.76 -34.67 5.82
C VAL A 176 -3.49 -34.79 4.31
N LEU A 177 -2.26 -35.18 3.91
CA LEU A 177 -1.89 -35.39 2.51
C LEU A 177 -2.05 -36.84 2.03
N ASN A 178 -2.34 -37.77 2.95
CA ASN A 178 -2.71 -39.14 2.63
C ASN A 178 -4.24 -39.24 2.57
N VAL A 179 -4.83 -38.74 1.49
CA VAL A 179 -6.16 -39.20 1.07
C VAL A 179 -5.92 -40.32 0.06
N GLU A 180 -6.39 -41.52 0.37
CA GLU A 180 -6.32 -42.72 -0.47
C GLU A 180 -6.78 -42.52 -1.92
#